data_AF-A0A7S1R8M6-F1
#
_entry.id   AF-A0A7S1R8M6-F1
#
_cell.length_a   1.000
_cell.length_b   1.000
_cell.length_c   1.000
_cell.angle_alpha   90.00
_cell.angle_beta   90.00
_cell.angle_gamma   90.00
#
_symmetry.space_group_name_H-M   'P 1'
#
loop_
_entity.id
_entity.type
_entity.pdbx_description
1 polymer ?
#
loop_
_entity_poly.entity_id
_entity_poly.type
_entity_poly.pdbx_seq_one_letter_code
_entity_poly.pdbx_strand_id
1 'polypeptide(L)'
;CLKMCHPAMGLPWLLGLLAKPPSTLLHGDFRTENLRFSASESDGQQPDAEPEVAAFDWGMVSRGRGALDLGYFLALSLQPEERRAREDELVDTYLAAFEGGGAPSKDELWGDLRVSSLCLVGKLVLAHADFHGSERAQEMLDRSLRWAGAAAEDWDAGRAMQGTFP
;
A
#
# COMPACT_ATOMS: atom_id res chain seq x y z
N CYS A 1 -22.30 22.17 -14.99
CA CYS A 1 -22.99 20.89 -14.73
C CYS A 1 -22.15 20.03 -13.79
N LEU A 2 -22.16 20.33 -12.49
CA LEU A 2 -21.61 19.49 -11.44
C LEU A 2 -22.75 18.59 -10.93
N LYS A 3 -22.92 17.40 -11.51
CA LYS A 3 -23.65 16.34 -10.84
C LYS A 3 -22.63 15.60 -10.00
N MET A 4 -22.47 16.01 -8.74
CA MET A 4 -21.87 15.18 -7.72
C MET A 4 -22.78 13.97 -7.52
N CYS A 5 -22.49 12.86 -8.21
CA CYS A 5 -23.10 11.57 -7.93
C CYS A 5 -22.65 11.11 -6.53
N HIS A 6 -23.62 11.06 -5.62
CA HIS A 6 -23.60 10.50 -4.26
C HIS A 6 -22.22 10.38 -3.53
N PRO A 7 -21.93 11.24 -2.53
CA PRO A 7 -20.67 11.21 -1.77
C PRO A 7 -20.44 9.95 -0.90
N ALA A 8 -21.32 8.94 -0.96
CA ALA A 8 -21.19 7.69 -0.20
C ALA A 8 -20.39 6.61 -0.95
N MET A 9 -19.93 6.89 -2.18
CA MET A 9 -19.29 5.92 -3.08
C MET A 9 -17.79 6.21 -3.32
N GLY A 10 -17.11 6.94 -2.44
CA GLY A 10 -15.68 7.21 -2.56
C GLY A 10 -14.83 6.06 -2.00
N LEU A 11 -14.33 6.24 -0.79
CA LEU A 11 -13.48 5.24 -0.11
C LEU A 11 -14.16 3.88 0.13
N PRO A 12 -15.43 3.79 0.58
CA PRO A 12 -16.10 2.50 0.76
C PRO A 12 -16.20 1.67 -0.53
N TRP A 13 -16.36 2.33 -1.67
CA TRP A 13 -16.41 1.65 -2.97
C TRP A 13 -15.05 1.13 -3.40
N LEU A 14 -13.99 1.94 -3.28
CA LEU A 14 -12.61 1.52 -3.55
C LEU A 14 -12.21 0.33 -2.67
N LEU A 15 -12.53 0.38 -1.38
CA LEU A 15 -12.33 -0.74 -0.46
C LEU A 15 -13.13 -1.99 -0.89
N GLY A 16 -14.34 -1.80 -1.43
CA GLY A 16 -15.14 -2.88 -2.01
C GLY A 16 -14.51 -3.56 -3.23
N LEU A 17 -13.68 -2.86 -4.01
CA LEU A 17 -12.90 -3.46 -5.10
C LEU A 17 -11.82 -4.39 -4.54
N LEU A 18 -11.13 -3.95 -3.47
CA LEU A 18 -10.08 -4.72 -2.80
C LEU A 18 -10.63 -5.79 -1.84
N ALA A 19 -11.92 -5.80 -1.54
CA ALA A 19 -12.55 -6.83 -0.70
C ALA A 19 -12.90 -8.12 -1.48
N LYS A 20 -12.75 -8.12 -2.81
CA LYS A 20 -13.03 -9.28 -3.67
C LYS A 20 -11.88 -10.30 -3.62
N PRO A 21 -12.14 -11.61 -3.78
CA PRO A 21 -11.07 -12.62 -3.87
C PRO A 21 -10.01 -12.29 -4.94
N PRO A 22 -8.74 -12.69 -4.78
CA PRO A 22 -8.19 -13.46 -3.66
C PRO A 22 -8.12 -12.62 -2.38
N SER A 23 -8.35 -13.26 -1.23
CA SER A 23 -8.45 -12.57 0.06
C SER A 23 -7.37 -13.10 1.01
N THR A 24 -6.53 -12.19 1.49
CA THR A 24 -5.44 -12.43 2.44
C THR A 24 -5.78 -11.78 3.78
N LEU A 25 -5.02 -12.12 4.81
CA LEU A 25 -4.93 -11.30 6.02
C LEU A 25 -4.12 -10.05 5.67
N LEU A 26 -4.67 -8.88 5.94
CA LEU A 26 -4.02 -7.59 5.72
C LEU A 26 -3.54 -7.01 7.04
N HIS A 27 -2.37 -6.38 7.03
CA HIS A 27 -1.88 -5.56 8.12
C HIS A 27 -2.61 -4.21 8.18
N GLY A 28 -2.92 -3.59 7.03
CA GLY A 28 -3.64 -2.31 6.93
C GLY A 28 -2.78 -1.05 7.18
N ASP A 29 -1.51 -1.25 7.54
CA ASP A 29 -0.48 -0.21 7.67
C ASP A 29 0.91 -0.79 7.39
N PHE A 30 1.03 -1.63 6.35
CA PHE A 30 2.26 -2.33 6.05
C PHE A 30 3.31 -1.38 5.42
N ARG A 31 4.30 -0.98 6.22
CA ARG A 31 5.39 -0.06 5.85
C ARG A 31 6.65 -0.38 6.64
N THR A 32 7.82 0.02 6.14
CA THR A 32 9.11 -0.27 6.79
C THR A 32 9.20 0.10 8.25
N GLU A 33 8.53 1.17 8.70
CA GLU A 33 8.54 1.58 10.10
C GLU A 33 7.90 0.55 11.03
N ASN A 34 6.97 -0.26 10.51
CA ASN A 34 6.26 -1.35 11.19
C ASN A 34 6.94 -2.72 10.98
N LEU A 35 8.14 -2.74 10.40
CA LEU A 35 8.96 -3.94 10.24
C LEU A 35 10.20 -3.90 11.14
N ARG A 36 10.62 -5.07 11.60
CA ARG A 36 11.89 -5.31 12.27
C ARG A 36 12.63 -6.42 11.54
N PHE A 37 13.92 -6.20 11.35
CA PHE A 37 14.84 -7.13 10.69
C PHE A 37 15.81 -7.66 11.74
N SER A 38 16.11 -8.96 11.70
CA SER A 38 17.19 -9.51 12.54
C SER A 38 18.52 -8.84 12.18
N ALA A 39 19.36 -8.61 13.19
CA ALA A 39 20.68 -8.02 12.97
C ALA A 39 21.64 -9.07 12.37
N SER A 40 22.25 -8.73 11.24
CA SER A 40 23.08 -9.65 10.45
C SER A 40 24.41 -10.08 11.12
N GLU A 41 24.87 -9.43 12.20
CA GLU A 41 26.25 -9.64 12.68
C GLU A 41 26.42 -9.93 14.18
N SER A 42 25.45 -9.63 15.05
CA SER A 42 25.66 -9.73 16.51
C SER A 42 25.17 -11.03 17.17
N ASP A 43 24.31 -11.81 16.52
CA ASP A 43 23.63 -12.97 17.15
C ASP A 43 24.00 -14.33 16.54
N GLY A 44 25.22 -14.48 16.03
CA GLY A 44 25.69 -15.78 15.51
C GLY A 44 24.94 -16.27 14.26
N GLN A 45 24.23 -15.38 13.58
CA GLN A 45 23.58 -15.64 12.30
C GLN A 45 24.65 -16.02 11.26
N GLN A 46 24.41 -17.05 10.45
CA GLN A 46 25.32 -17.41 9.36
C GLN A 46 25.45 -16.22 8.39
N PRO A 47 26.67 -15.91 7.89
CA PRO A 47 26.92 -14.75 7.02
C PRO A 47 26.10 -14.74 5.71
N ASP A 48 25.48 -15.85 5.34
CA ASP A 48 24.64 -15.99 4.13
C ASP A 48 23.13 -16.20 4.44
N ALA A 49 22.70 -16.10 5.70
CA ALA A 49 21.29 -16.28 6.02
C ALA A 49 20.47 -15.03 5.68
N GLU A 50 19.30 -15.22 5.05
CA GLU A 50 18.34 -14.13 4.85
C GLU A 50 17.90 -13.55 6.21
N PRO A 51 17.75 -12.21 6.32
CA PRO A 51 17.30 -11.59 7.56
C PRO A 51 15.87 -12.04 7.89
N GLU A 52 15.64 -12.40 9.14
CA GLU A 52 14.27 -12.65 9.63
C GLU A 52 13.54 -11.31 9.71
N VAL A 53 12.31 -11.27 9.20
CA VAL A 53 11.47 -10.06 9.19
C VAL A 53 10.21 -10.31 10.01
N ALA A 54 9.94 -9.42 10.96
CA ALA A 54 8.73 -9.44 11.76
C ALA A 54 7.96 -8.11 11.63
N ALA A 55 6.66 -8.20 11.32
CA ALA A 55 5.75 -7.06 11.33
C ALA A 55 5.12 -6.90 12.72
N PHE A 56 4.98 -5.66 13.17
CA PHE A 56 4.31 -5.30 14.42
C PHE A 56 3.30 -4.18 14.17
N ASP A 57 2.51 -3.82 15.19
CA ASP A 57 1.42 -2.84 15.07
C ASP A 57 0.26 -3.27 14.15
N TRP A 58 -0.32 -4.43 14.48
CA TRP A 58 -1.46 -5.04 13.77
C TRP A 58 -2.81 -4.38 14.09
N GLY A 59 -2.83 -3.13 14.56
CA GLY A 59 -4.06 -2.43 14.97
C GLY A 59 -5.08 -2.20 13.85
N MET A 60 -4.63 -2.27 12.59
CA MET A 60 -5.44 -2.06 11.38
C MET A 60 -5.73 -3.35 10.61
N VAL A 61 -5.57 -4.51 11.27
CA VAL A 61 -5.74 -5.82 10.64
C VAL A 61 -7.12 -5.98 10.01
N SER A 62 -7.16 -6.49 8.78
CA SER A 62 -8.41 -6.70 8.04
C SER A 62 -8.29 -7.83 7.02
N ARG A 63 -9.33 -8.07 6.21
CA ARG A 63 -9.34 -9.10 5.16
C ARG A 63 -9.60 -8.46 3.81
N GLY A 64 -8.78 -8.76 2.81
CA GLY A 64 -8.90 -8.19 1.46
C GLY A 64 -7.76 -8.63 0.55
N ARG A 65 -7.62 -8.01 -0.62
CA ARG A 65 -6.53 -8.29 -1.56
C ARG A 65 -5.20 -7.79 -0.97
N GLY A 66 -4.18 -8.65 -0.99
CA GLY A 66 -2.84 -8.32 -0.49
C GLY A 66 -2.18 -7.12 -1.17
N ALA A 67 -2.69 -6.72 -2.34
CA ALA A 67 -2.32 -5.50 -3.04
C ALA A 67 -2.53 -4.21 -2.21
N LEU A 68 -3.42 -4.21 -1.20
CA LEU A 68 -3.55 -3.07 -0.28
C LEU A 68 -2.24 -2.83 0.47
N ASP A 69 -1.73 -3.87 1.15
CA ASP A 69 -0.48 -3.79 1.91
C ASP A 69 0.72 -3.59 1.00
N LEU A 70 0.78 -4.26 -0.16
CA LEU A 70 1.86 -4.05 -1.13
C LEU A 70 1.89 -2.60 -1.63
N GLY A 71 0.73 -2.04 -1.97
CA GLY A 71 0.64 -0.65 -2.42
C GLY A 71 1.08 0.34 -1.34
N TYR A 72 0.73 0.09 -0.08
CA TYR A 72 1.16 0.92 1.04
C TYR A 72 2.67 0.80 1.27
N PHE A 73 3.21 -0.42 1.19
CA PHE A 73 4.63 -0.66 1.31
C PHE A 73 5.41 0.10 0.24
N LEU A 74 5.06 -0.08 -1.03
CA LEU A 74 5.72 0.58 -2.16
C LEU A 74 5.64 2.11 -2.05
N ALA A 75 4.47 2.65 -1.66
CA ALA A 75 4.24 4.09 -1.61
C ALA A 75 4.86 4.78 -0.38
N LEU A 76 5.04 4.08 0.74
CA LEU A 76 5.45 4.71 2.02
C LEU A 76 6.85 4.32 2.50
N SER A 77 7.43 3.24 1.96
CA SER A 77 8.69 2.69 2.48
C SER A 77 9.93 3.15 1.70
N LEU A 78 9.75 3.76 0.53
CA LEU A 78 10.81 4.20 -0.36
C LEU A 78 10.57 5.64 -0.81
N GLN A 79 11.65 6.39 -1.04
CA GLN A 79 11.51 7.67 -1.73
C GLN A 79 10.93 7.44 -3.13
N PRO A 80 10.15 8.37 -3.71
CA PRO A 80 9.51 8.17 -5.00
C PRO A 80 10.46 7.75 -6.11
N GLU A 81 11.68 8.30 -6.14
CA GLU A 81 12.72 7.97 -7.11
C GLU A 81 13.23 6.54 -6.94
N GLU A 82 13.46 6.09 -5.71
CA GLU A 82 13.90 4.72 -5.41
C GLU A 82 12.80 3.70 -5.69
N ARG A 83 11.54 4.05 -5.37
CA ARG A 83 10.37 3.24 -5.70
C ARG A 83 10.27 3.05 -7.21
N ARG A 84 10.31 4.12 -8.02
CA ARG A 84 10.24 4.03 -9.50
C ARG A 84 11.33 3.11 -10.08
N ALA A 85 12.52 3.11 -9.47
CA ALA A 85 13.62 2.28 -9.92
C ALA A 85 13.46 0.79 -9.57
N ARG A 86 12.60 0.43 -8.62
CA ARG A 86 12.51 -0.92 -8.04
C ARG A 86 11.12 -1.53 -8.01
N GLU A 87 10.06 -0.77 -8.25
CA GLU A 87 8.68 -1.23 -8.06
C GLU A 87 8.32 -2.42 -8.94
N ASP A 88 8.83 -2.47 -10.17
CA ASP A 88 8.63 -3.63 -11.04
C ASP A 88 9.30 -4.90 -10.48
N GLU A 89 10.53 -4.79 -9.98
CA GLU A 89 11.25 -5.90 -9.36
C GLU A 89 10.52 -6.39 -8.10
N LEU A 90 10.09 -5.46 -7.23
CA LEU A 90 9.37 -5.78 -6.01
C LEU A 90 7.99 -6.40 -6.29
N VAL A 91 7.31 -5.96 -7.34
CA VAL A 91 6.06 -6.57 -7.83
C VAL A 91 6.32 -8.00 -8.31
N ASP A 92 7.40 -8.23 -9.06
CA ASP A 92 7.76 -9.57 -9.52
C ASP A 92 8.13 -10.49 -8.35
N THR A 93 8.85 -9.99 -7.34
CA THR A 93 9.11 -10.73 -6.08
C THR A 93 7.82 -11.08 -5.35
N TYR A 94 6.88 -10.13 -5.24
CA TYR A 94 5.59 -10.39 -4.59
C TYR A 94 4.79 -11.47 -5.32
N LEU A 95 4.75 -11.43 -6.66
CA LEU A 95 4.07 -12.44 -7.47
C LEU A 95 4.74 -13.82 -7.35
N ALA A 96 6.07 -13.87 -7.27
CA ALA A 96 6.83 -15.11 -7.12
C ALA A 96 6.57 -15.82 -5.77
N ALA A 97 6.17 -15.09 -4.73
CA ALA A 97 5.89 -15.62 -3.40
C ALA A 97 4.59 -16.44 -3.29
N PHE A 98 3.75 -16.47 -4.33
CA PHE A 98 2.51 -17.25 -4.33
C PHE A 98 2.79 -18.74 -4.57
N GLU A 99 3.08 -19.47 -3.49
CA GLU A 99 3.19 -20.93 -3.50
C GLU A 99 1.79 -21.57 -3.62
N GLY A 100 1.58 -22.44 -4.61
CA GLY A 100 0.32 -23.20 -4.76
C GLY A 100 -0.73 -22.60 -5.70
N GLY A 101 -0.40 -21.53 -6.43
CA GLY A 101 -1.27 -20.93 -7.45
C GLY A 101 -2.26 -19.89 -6.91
N GLY A 102 -3.03 -19.27 -7.82
CA GLY A 102 -3.98 -18.21 -7.46
C GLY A 102 -3.38 -16.81 -7.34
N ALA A 103 -2.12 -16.63 -7.75
CA ALA A 103 -1.54 -15.31 -7.97
C ALA A 103 -2.35 -14.53 -9.02
N PRO A 104 -2.59 -13.22 -8.82
CA PRO A 104 -3.10 -12.38 -9.89
C PRO A 104 -2.07 -12.30 -11.03
N SER A 105 -2.52 -12.00 -12.24
CA SER A 105 -1.59 -11.53 -13.28
C SER A 105 -0.94 -10.20 -12.86
N LYS A 106 0.22 -9.89 -13.43
CA LYS A 106 0.91 -8.61 -13.19
C LYS A 106 0.01 -7.42 -13.50
N ASP A 107 -0.79 -7.49 -14.57
CA ASP A 107 -1.73 -6.44 -14.95
C ASP A 107 -2.87 -6.28 -13.95
N GLU A 108 -3.44 -7.38 -13.45
CA GLU A 108 -4.46 -7.34 -12.39
C GLU A 108 -3.89 -6.74 -11.11
N LEU A 109 -2.67 -7.12 -10.71
CA LEU A 109 -2.00 -6.58 -9.54
C LEU A 109 -1.76 -5.07 -9.69
N TRP A 110 -1.29 -4.60 -10.84
CA TRP A 110 -1.18 -3.16 -11.12
C TRP A 110 -2.54 -2.45 -11.10
N GLY A 111 -3.61 -3.13 -11.54
CA GLY A 111 -4.99 -2.64 -11.36
C GLY A 111 -5.35 -2.45 -9.90
N ASP A 112 -5.04 -3.42 -9.04
CA ASP A 112 -5.28 -3.34 -7.61
C ASP A 112 -4.39 -2.27 -6.94
N LEU A 113 -3.11 -2.15 -7.31
CA LEU A 113 -2.18 -1.13 -6.79
C LEU A 113 -2.68 0.30 -7.05
N ARG A 114 -3.33 0.55 -8.20
CA ARG A 114 -4.01 1.82 -8.47
C ARG A 114 -5.11 2.09 -7.45
N VAL A 115 -5.97 1.11 -7.19
CA VAL A 115 -7.05 1.23 -6.19
C VAL A 115 -6.45 1.43 -4.79
N SER A 116 -5.40 0.68 -4.44
CA SER A 116 -4.69 0.80 -3.15
C SER A 116 -4.13 2.20 -2.96
N SER A 117 -3.55 2.81 -4.00
CA SER A 117 -3.01 4.18 -3.92
C SER A 117 -4.11 5.22 -3.66
N LEU A 118 -5.30 5.09 -4.25
CA LEU A 118 -6.43 5.96 -3.98
C LEU A 118 -6.95 5.78 -2.54
N CYS A 119 -7.02 4.54 -2.07
CA CYS A 119 -7.35 4.24 -0.67
C CYS A 119 -6.34 4.88 0.28
N LEU A 120 -5.05 4.81 -0.04
CA LEU A 120 -3.98 5.41 0.76
C LEU A 120 -4.08 6.92 0.82
N VAL A 121 -4.22 7.58 -0.34
CA VAL A 121 -4.40 9.04 -0.40
C VAL A 121 -5.64 9.45 0.41
N GLY A 122 -6.76 8.74 0.26
CA GLY A 122 -7.96 8.97 1.06
C GLY A 122 -7.73 8.81 2.56
N LYS A 123 -7.05 7.73 2.99
CA LYS A 123 -6.66 7.48 4.39
C LYS A 123 -5.82 8.63 4.94
N LEU A 124 -4.82 9.09 4.20
CA LEU A 124 -3.90 10.14 4.64
C LEU A 124 -4.54 11.53 4.66
N VAL A 125 -5.42 11.84 3.71
CA VAL A 125 -6.21 13.09 3.73
C VAL A 125 -7.12 13.14 4.95
N LEU A 126 -7.81 12.04 5.26
CA LEU A 126 -8.65 11.95 6.45
C LEU A 126 -7.81 12.06 7.74
N ALA A 127 -6.69 11.35 7.80
CA ALA A 127 -5.77 11.45 8.93
C ALA A 127 -5.26 12.88 9.14
N HIS A 128 -4.96 13.60 8.06
CA HIS A 128 -4.49 14.99 8.13
C HIS A 128 -5.58 15.97 8.56
N ALA A 129 -6.85 15.73 8.18
CA ALA A 129 -7.95 16.60 8.57
C ALA A 129 -8.19 16.59 10.10
N ASP A 130 -7.95 15.45 10.74
CA ASP A 130 -8.22 15.24 12.18
C ASP A 130 -6.94 15.26 13.04
N PHE A 131 -5.77 15.59 12.46
CA PHE A 131 -4.49 15.47 13.16
C PHE A 131 -4.26 16.62 14.15
N HIS A 132 -4.06 16.26 15.42
CA HIS A 132 -3.66 17.16 16.49
C HIS A 132 -2.49 16.56 17.27
N GLY A 133 -1.28 16.61 16.69
CA GLY A 133 -0.06 16.06 17.29
C GLY A 133 1.14 17.00 17.19
N SER A 134 2.34 16.42 17.36
CA SER A 134 3.58 17.18 17.30
C SER A 134 3.93 17.61 15.87
N GLU A 135 4.74 18.66 15.74
CA GLU A 135 5.27 19.13 14.44
C GLU A 135 5.97 18.00 13.67
N ARG A 136 6.80 17.21 14.35
CA ARG A 136 7.47 16.05 13.74
C ARG A 136 6.48 15.05 13.14
N ALA A 137 5.38 14.77 13.84
CA ALA A 137 4.39 13.83 13.35
C ALA A 137 3.56 14.42 12.19
N GLN A 138 3.32 15.73 12.19
CA GLN A 138 2.76 16.45 11.04
C GLN A 138 3.68 16.35 9.82
N GLU A 139 4.99 16.61 9.98
CA GLU A 139 5.96 16.50 8.88
C GLU A 139 6.02 15.09 8.29
N MET A 140 5.89 14.07 9.14
CA MET A 140 5.80 12.68 8.69
C MET A 140 4.54 12.45 7.85
N LEU A 141 3.39 12.95 8.29
CA LEU A 141 2.12 12.83 7.58
C LEU A 141 2.16 13.57 6.23
N ASP A 142 2.69 14.79 6.21
CA ASP A 142 2.85 15.60 4.99
C ASP A 142 3.75 14.90 3.97
N ARG A 143 4.85 14.28 4.45
CA ARG A 143 5.74 13.48 3.61
C ARG A 143 5.02 12.25 3.05
N SER A 144 4.32 11.50 3.90
CA SER A 144 3.56 10.32 3.48
C SER A 144 2.50 10.68 2.44
N LEU A 145 1.81 11.81 2.60
CA LEU A 145 0.82 12.28 1.63
C LEU A 145 1.46 12.64 0.29
N ARG A 146 2.61 13.33 0.28
CA ARG A 146 3.36 13.62 -0.95
C ARG A 146 3.81 12.34 -1.67
N TRP A 147 4.33 11.36 -0.94
CA TRP A 147 4.79 10.11 -1.54
C TRP A 147 3.63 9.26 -2.08
N ALA A 148 2.53 9.17 -1.32
CA ALA A 148 1.31 8.51 -1.78
C ALA A 148 0.71 9.18 -3.02
N GLY A 149 0.73 10.51 -3.08
CA GLY A 149 0.32 11.29 -4.25
C GLY A 149 1.18 10.98 -5.48
N ALA A 150 2.50 10.99 -5.33
CA ALA A 150 3.42 10.61 -6.41
C ALA A 150 3.18 9.17 -6.89
N ALA A 151 2.87 8.24 -5.99
CA ALA A 151 2.52 6.87 -6.37
C ALA A 151 1.21 6.79 -7.16
N ALA A 152 0.17 7.51 -6.71
CA ALA A 152 -1.10 7.57 -7.41
C ALA A 152 -0.98 8.20 -8.81
N GLU A 153 -0.13 9.22 -8.97
CA GLU A 153 0.17 9.85 -10.26
C GLU A 153 0.93 8.89 -11.19
N ASP A 154 2.03 8.31 -10.70
CA ASP A 154 2.90 7.44 -11.50
C ASP A 154 2.17 6.16 -11.96
N TRP A 155 1.25 5.65 -11.15
CA TRP A 155 0.44 4.47 -11.50
C TRP A 155 -0.80 4.80 -12.34
N ASP A 156 -1.04 6.08 -12.65
CA ASP A 156 -2.25 6.57 -13.33
C ASP A 156 -3.52 6.06 -12.64
N ALA A 157 -3.59 6.29 -11.31
CA ALA A 157 -4.65 5.77 -10.46
C ALA A 157 -6.04 6.28 -10.86
N GLY A 158 -6.12 7.40 -11.57
CA GLY A 158 -7.35 7.91 -12.19
C GLY A 158 -8.04 6.89 -13.09
N ARG A 159 -7.30 5.98 -13.75
CA ARG A 159 -7.90 4.91 -14.57
C ARG A 159 -8.81 3.97 -13.77
N ALA A 160 -8.52 3.74 -12.49
CA ALA A 160 -9.39 2.93 -11.64
C ALA A 160 -10.80 3.54 -11.50
N MET A 161 -10.93 4.85 -11.72
CA MET A 161 -12.20 5.58 -11.67
C MET A 161 -12.89 5.69 -13.04
N GLN A 162 -12.19 5.45 -14.16
CA GLN A 162 -12.67 5.76 -15.52
C GLN A 162 -13.55 4.68 -16.17
N GLY A 163 -13.79 3.54 -15.52
CA GLY A 163 -14.61 2.44 -16.05
C GLY A 163 -15.93 2.17 -15.32
N THR A 164 -16.29 2.97 -14.31
CA THR A 164 -17.19 2.47 -13.26
C THR A 164 -18.12 3.53 -12.64
N PHE A 165 -18.61 4.46 -13.45
CA PHE A 165 -19.83 5.19 -13.13
C PHE A 165 -20.92 4.76 -14.12
N PRO A 166 -22.09 4.27 -13.67
CA PRO A 166 -23.24 4.11 -14.53
C PRO A 166 -23.72 5.46 -15.08
#